data_AF-A0A812SSE9-F1
#
_entry.id   AF-A0A812SSE9-F1
#
_cell.length_a   1.000
_cell.length_b   1.000
_cell.length_c   1.000
_cell.angle_alpha   90.00
_cell.angle_beta   90.00
_cell.angle_gamma   90.00
#
_symmetry.space_group_name_H-M   'P 1'
#
loop_
_entity.id
_entity.type
_entity.pdbx_description
1 polymer ?
#
loop_
_entity_poly.entity_id
_entity_poly.type
_entity_poly.pdbx_seq_one_letter_code
_entity_poly.pdbx_strand_id
1 'polypeptide(L)'
;MSFAQRLAHNSGTSRQQIIQHWVRQQVGNFETECGKVSDRGGYVARYDCRVNSMPCLGHHREIEPFRLALLQALQNHGFRSLSVEQVTRLSCQVLHVAASWDQLDEAEGCQGPAGGIVASCGICHEDRPLVALAPCGHVLCSGCQQLLRDKPCPFCRQPVQAVTRGIFVD
;
A
#
# COMPACT_ATOMS: atom_id res chain seq x y z
N MET A 1 36.00 -21.35 -25.39
CA MET A 1 35.84 -21.23 -23.92
C MET A 1 36.62 -22.34 -23.23
N SER A 2 37.34 -22.01 -22.15
CA SER A 2 38.10 -22.98 -21.36
C SER A 2 37.18 -23.86 -20.50
N PHE A 3 37.69 -25.01 -20.05
CA PHE A 3 36.98 -25.89 -19.11
C PHE A 3 36.59 -25.16 -17.80
N ALA A 4 37.47 -24.30 -17.29
CA ALA A 4 37.19 -23.46 -16.12
C ALA A 4 36.03 -22.48 -16.34
N GLN A 5 35.90 -21.90 -17.54
CA GLN A 5 34.78 -21.00 -17.88
C GLN A 5 33.42 -21.74 -17.90
N ARG A 6 33.39 -23.01 -18.29
CA ARG A 6 32.16 -23.83 -18.30
C ARG A 6 31.71 -24.24 -16.89
N LEU A 7 32.66 -24.58 -16.00
CA LEU A 7 32.33 -24.88 -14.60
C LEU A 7 31.80 -23.65 -13.86
N ALA A 8 32.43 -22.49 -14.05
CA ALA A 8 31.94 -21.22 -13.49
C ALA A 8 30.52 -20.91 -13.98
N HIS A 9 30.26 -21.06 -15.28
CA HIS A 9 28.94 -20.81 -15.87
C HIS A 9 27.86 -21.77 -15.33
N ASN A 10 28.14 -23.07 -15.26
CA ASN A 10 27.19 -24.06 -14.74
C ASN A 10 26.88 -23.88 -13.24
N SER A 11 27.88 -23.44 -12.45
CA SER A 11 27.69 -23.15 -11.03
C SER A 11 26.82 -21.90 -10.77
N GLY A 12 26.92 -20.88 -11.63
CA GLY A 12 26.12 -19.66 -11.53
C GLY A 12 24.63 -19.89 -11.79
N THR A 13 24.30 -20.69 -12.81
CA THR A 13 22.91 -21.00 -13.18
C THR A 13 22.16 -21.73 -12.06
N SER A 14 22.82 -22.67 -11.38
CA SER A 14 22.22 -23.40 -10.25
C SER A 14 21.92 -22.46 -9.07
N ARG A 15 22.85 -21.56 -8.73
CA ARG A 15 22.66 -20.59 -7.64
C ARG A 15 21.51 -19.62 -7.92
N GLN A 16 21.46 -19.07 -9.13
CA GLN A 16 20.39 -18.14 -9.51
C GLN A 16 19.02 -18.83 -9.48
N GLN A 17 18.94 -20.08 -9.94
CA GLN A 17 17.70 -20.88 -9.87
C GLN A 17 17.24 -21.09 -8.42
N ILE A 18 18.17 -21.38 -7.51
CA ILE A 18 17.87 -21.54 -6.07
C ILE A 18 17.31 -20.23 -5.49
N ILE A 19 17.95 -19.09 -5.76
CA ILE A 19 17.49 -17.78 -5.30
C ILE A 19 16.09 -17.50 -5.83
N GLN A 20 15.86 -17.69 -7.14
CA GLN A 20 14.57 -17.41 -7.77
C GLN A 20 13.45 -18.32 -7.24
N HIS A 21 13.75 -19.60 -7.02
CA HIS A 21 12.81 -20.52 -6.41
C HIS A 21 12.43 -20.08 -4.99
N TRP A 22 13.42 -19.73 -4.17
CA TRP A 22 13.19 -19.24 -2.81
C TRP A 22 12.39 -17.92 -2.80
N VAL A 23 12.74 -16.96 -3.66
CA VAL A 23 12.03 -15.67 -3.77
C VAL A 23 10.56 -15.90 -4.12
N ARG A 24 10.27 -16.74 -5.11
CA ARG A 24 8.87 -17.05 -5.50
C ARG A 24 8.07 -17.61 -4.33
N GLN A 25 8.67 -18.50 -3.54
CA GLN A 25 8.03 -19.06 -2.35
C GLN A 25 7.76 -17.98 -1.29
N GLN A 26 8.74 -17.11 -1.01
CA GLN A 26 8.54 -16.06 -0.01
C GLN A 26 7.53 -14.99 -0.44
N VAL A 27 7.49 -14.64 -1.73
CA VAL A 27 6.47 -13.73 -2.28
C VAL A 27 5.07 -14.29 -2.05
N GLY A 28 4.81 -15.54 -2.44
CA GLY A 28 3.49 -16.15 -2.22
C GLY A 28 3.09 -16.24 -0.75
N ASN A 29 4.05 -16.53 0.14
CA ASN A 29 3.80 -16.52 1.59
C ASN A 29 3.47 -15.11 2.10
N PHE A 30 4.17 -14.09 1.59
CA PHE A 30 3.93 -12.70 1.97
C PHE A 30 2.58 -12.19 1.47
N GLU A 31 2.22 -12.49 0.21
CA GLU A 31 0.91 -12.18 -0.36
C GLU A 31 -0.23 -12.80 0.48
N THR A 32 -0.05 -14.05 0.91
CA THR A 32 -0.98 -14.74 1.80
C THR A 32 -1.13 -13.99 3.14
N GLU A 33 -0.04 -13.46 3.69
CA GLU A 33 -0.07 -12.68 4.94
C GLU A 33 -0.72 -11.31 4.73
N CYS A 34 -0.46 -10.64 3.62
CA CYS A 34 -1.15 -9.40 3.23
C CYS A 34 -2.67 -9.63 3.14
N GLY A 35 -3.11 -10.73 2.53
CA GLY A 35 -4.52 -11.12 2.48
C GLY A 35 -5.15 -11.23 3.86
N LYS A 36 -4.51 -11.96 4.80
CA LYS A 36 -5.01 -12.08 6.18
C LYS A 36 -5.07 -10.74 6.92
N VAL A 37 -4.13 -9.84 6.67
CA VAL A 37 -4.12 -8.49 7.26
C VAL A 37 -5.28 -7.67 6.68
N SER A 38 -5.49 -7.74 5.37
CA SER A 38 -6.59 -7.07 4.68
C SER A 38 -7.96 -7.57 5.15
N ASP A 39 -8.13 -8.89 5.35
CA ASP A 39 -9.36 -9.49 5.86
C ASP A 39 -9.74 -8.98 7.26
N ARG A 40 -8.77 -8.45 8.01
CA ARG A 40 -8.96 -7.86 9.34
C ARG A 40 -9.08 -6.34 9.30
N GLY A 41 -9.14 -5.73 8.11
CA GLY A 41 -9.14 -4.28 7.92
C GLY A 41 -7.80 -3.62 8.24
N GLY A 42 -6.71 -4.37 8.19
CA GLY A 42 -5.35 -3.83 8.32
C GLY A 42 -4.73 -3.49 6.98
N TYR A 43 -3.73 -2.59 7.00
CA TYR A 43 -3.06 -2.08 5.79
C TYR A 43 -1.53 -2.17 5.87
N VAL A 44 -1.02 -2.88 6.89
CA VAL A 44 0.41 -3.06 7.14
C VAL A 44 0.68 -4.52 7.46
N ALA A 45 1.38 -5.20 6.57
CA ALA A 45 1.83 -6.58 6.78
C ALA A 45 3.29 -6.61 7.22
N ARG A 46 3.60 -7.58 8.08
CA ARG A 46 4.96 -7.92 8.51
C ARG A 46 5.17 -9.42 8.43
N TYR A 47 6.31 -9.84 7.91
CA TYR A 47 6.61 -11.25 7.67
C TYR A 47 8.10 -11.54 7.81
N ASP A 48 8.43 -12.62 8.52
CA ASP A 48 9.81 -13.04 8.77
C ASP A 48 10.19 -14.19 7.80
N CYS A 49 11.04 -13.91 6.81
CA CYS A 49 11.58 -14.90 5.89
C CYS A 49 12.80 -15.60 6.50
N ARG A 50 12.73 -16.90 6.72
CA ARG A 50 13.89 -17.70 7.17
C ARG A 50 14.67 -18.22 5.97
N VAL A 51 15.99 -18.00 5.97
CA VAL A 51 16.90 -18.48 4.92
C VAL A 51 17.52 -19.86 5.29
N ASN A 52 17.37 -20.27 6.56
CA ASN A 52 18.01 -21.45 7.14
C ASN A 52 17.51 -22.81 6.61
N SER A 53 16.44 -22.86 5.82
CA SER A 53 15.97 -24.10 5.20
C SER A 53 16.77 -24.52 3.97
N MET A 54 17.79 -23.75 3.55
CA MET A 54 18.65 -24.12 2.43
C MET A 54 19.91 -24.88 2.87
N PRO A 55 20.10 -26.14 2.43
CA PRO A 55 21.25 -26.97 2.81
C PRO A 55 22.62 -26.43 2.37
N CYS A 56 22.65 -25.41 1.50
CA CYS A 56 23.83 -25.00 0.76
C CYS A 56 24.62 -23.85 1.40
N LEU A 57 24.05 -23.15 2.39
CA LEU A 57 24.64 -21.91 2.91
C LEU A 57 25.54 -22.22 4.10
N GLY A 58 26.72 -22.77 3.80
CA GLY A 58 27.71 -23.10 4.81
C GLY A 58 28.15 -21.90 5.66
N HIS A 59 28.07 -20.65 5.18
CA HIS A 59 28.56 -19.48 5.89
C HIS A 59 27.59 -18.28 5.77
N HIS A 60 27.50 -17.51 6.86
CA HIS A 60 26.71 -16.29 7.14
C HIS A 60 26.77 -15.15 6.08
N ARG A 61 27.44 -15.34 4.94
CA ARG A 61 27.88 -14.27 4.02
C ARG A 61 27.01 -14.06 2.78
N GLU A 62 26.03 -14.91 2.50
CA GLU A 62 25.33 -14.87 1.21
C GLU A 62 23.83 -14.56 1.26
N ILE A 63 23.36 -13.86 2.29
CA ILE A 63 21.94 -13.47 2.37
C ILE A 63 21.58 -12.28 1.47
N GLU A 64 22.56 -11.43 1.15
CA GLU A 64 22.32 -10.20 0.40
C GLU A 64 21.71 -10.44 -1.00
N PRO A 65 22.17 -11.44 -1.80
CA PRO A 65 21.50 -11.79 -3.05
C PRO A 65 20.02 -12.17 -2.90
N PHE A 66 19.66 -12.85 -1.80
CA PHE A 66 18.26 -13.18 -1.51
C PHE A 66 17.46 -11.94 -1.13
N ARG A 67 18.04 -11.04 -0.32
CA ARG A 67 17.44 -9.76 0.07
C ARG A 67 17.12 -8.90 -1.15
N LEU A 68 18.11 -8.70 -2.02
CA LEU A 68 17.97 -7.86 -3.22
C LEU A 68 16.95 -8.46 -4.19
N ALA A 69 17.00 -9.77 -4.44
CA ALA A 69 16.06 -10.43 -5.33
C ALA A 69 14.62 -10.40 -4.78
N LEU A 70 14.44 -10.55 -3.47
CA LEU A 70 13.13 -10.43 -2.82
C LEU A 70 12.58 -9.01 -2.87
N LEU A 71 13.40 -8.01 -2.55
CA LEU A 71 13.02 -6.60 -2.65
C LEU A 71 12.59 -6.25 -4.08
N GLN A 72 13.38 -6.66 -5.08
CA GLN A 72 13.06 -6.43 -6.49
C GLN A 72 11.74 -7.11 -6.91
N ALA A 73 11.47 -8.32 -6.44
CA ALA A 73 10.22 -9.01 -6.74
C ALA A 73 9.00 -8.28 -6.15
N LEU A 74 9.09 -7.85 -4.89
CA LEU A 74 8.01 -7.19 -4.17
C LEU A 74 7.75 -5.75 -4.61
N GLN A 75 8.74 -5.05 -5.18
CA GLN A 75 8.59 -3.68 -5.69
C GLN A 75 7.49 -3.54 -6.75
N ASN A 76 7.16 -4.60 -7.49
CA ASN A 76 6.16 -4.57 -8.55
C ASN A 76 4.72 -4.83 -8.05
N HIS A 77 4.50 -4.94 -6.74
CA HIS A 77 3.17 -5.23 -6.16
C HIS A 77 2.36 -4.00 -5.74
N GLY A 78 2.83 -2.78 -6.05
CA GLY A 78 2.07 -1.56 -5.82
C GLY A 78 1.94 -1.14 -4.35
N PHE A 79 2.85 -1.61 -3.49
CA PHE A 79 2.90 -1.14 -2.11
C PHE A 79 3.29 0.33 -2.04
N ARG A 80 2.66 1.09 -1.13
CA ARG A 80 3.02 2.47 -0.82
C ARG A 80 4.36 2.55 -0.10
N SER A 81 4.62 1.62 0.81
CA SER A 81 5.93 1.45 1.45
C SER A 81 6.32 -0.01 1.47
N LEU A 82 7.61 -0.27 1.27
CA LEU A 82 8.18 -1.61 1.28
C LEU A 82 9.58 -1.55 1.88
N SER A 83 9.85 -2.44 2.83
CA SER A 83 11.15 -2.62 3.46
C SER A 83 11.48 -4.10 3.60
N VAL A 84 12.74 -4.44 3.35
CA VAL A 84 13.28 -5.78 3.57
C VAL A 84 14.57 -5.63 4.37
N GLU A 85 14.49 -5.87 5.67
CA GLU A 85 15.60 -5.67 6.60
C GLU A 85 16.21 -7.00 7.01
N GLN A 86 17.54 -7.05 7.12
CA GLN A 86 18.22 -8.23 7.65
C GLN A 86 18.31 -8.14 9.16
N VAL A 87 17.78 -9.13 9.86
CA VAL A 87 17.81 -9.24 11.32
C VAL A 87 18.53 -10.52 11.71
N THR A 88 19.45 -10.43 12.68
CA THR A 88 20.14 -11.59 13.24
C THR A 88 19.50 -11.95 14.58
N ARG A 89 18.95 -13.17 14.72
CA ARG A 89 18.36 -13.68 15.97
C ARG A 89 18.95 -15.04 16.31
N LEU A 90 19.59 -15.18 17.47
CA LEU A 90 20.03 -16.47 18.03
C LEU A 90 20.72 -17.38 16.99
N SER A 91 21.76 -16.87 16.31
CA SER A 91 22.52 -17.51 15.21
C SER A 91 21.79 -17.73 13.88
N CYS A 92 20.56 -17.24 13.74
CA CYS A 92 19.79 -17.32 12.50
C CYS A 92 19.72 -15.96 11.82
N GLN A 93 19.92 -15.92 10.50
CA GLN A 93 19.61 -14.74 9.71
C GLN A 93 18.16 -14.83 9.21
N VAL A 94 17.41 -13.77 9.45
CA VAL A 94 16.02 -13.62 9.04
C VAL A 94 15.92 -12.33 8.23
N LEU A 95 15.17 -12.36 7.13
CA LEU A 95 14.78 -11.15 6.43
C LEU A 95 13.39 -10.74 6.92
N HIS A 96 13.29 -9.58 7.55
CA HIS A 96 12.03 -8.98 7.96
C HIS A 96 11.47 -8.18 6.78
N VAL A 97 10.34 -8.61 6.26
CA VAL A 97 9.60 -7.90 5.22
C VAL A 97 8.48 -7.12 5.88
N ALA A 98 8.41 -5.82 5.65
CA ALA A 98 7.26 -5.01 6.03
C ALA A 98 6.80 -4.19 4.83
N ALA A 99 5.50 -4.21 4.56
CA ALA A 99 4.90 -3.39 3.51
C ALA A 99 3.60 -2.75 4.00
N SER A 100 3.31 -1.58 3.47
CA SER A 100 2.02 -0.92 3.62
C SER A 100 1.42 -0.65 2.26
N TRP A 101 0.11 -0.76 2.15
CA TRP A 101 -0.66 -0.30 1.00
C TRP A 101 -1.65 0.76 1.46
N ASP A 102 -2.14 1.54 0.49
CA ASP A 102 -3.19 2.48 0.80
C ASP A 102 -4.41 1.70 1.27
N GLN A 103 -5.07 2.24 2.31
CA GLN A 103 -6.48 1.98 2.46
C GLN A 103 -7.07 2.42 1.14
N LEU A 104 -7.66 1.50 0.38
CA LEU A 104 -8.59 1.89 -0.66
C LEU A 104 -9.64 2.66 0.12
N ASP A 105 -9.43 3.96 0.20
CA ASP A 105 -10.23 4.85 0.97
C ASP A 105 -11.63 4.66 0.41
N GLU A 106 -12.46 3.95 1.16
CA GLU A 106 -13.90 4.03 1.00
C GLU A 106 -14.25 5.49 1.36
N ALA A 107 -14.06 6.37 0.37
CA ALA A 107 -14.40 7.79 0.38
C ALA A 107 -13.61 8.71 1.34
N GLU A 108 -12.28 8.63 1.41
CA GLU A 108 -11.49 9.85 1.71
C GLU A 108 -11.23 10.59 0.40
N GLY A 109 -11.87 11.77 0.31
CA GLY A 109 -12.08 12.56 -0.89
C GLY A 109 -10.88 12.72 -1.82
N CYS A 110 -11.13 12.47 -3.09
CA CYS A 110 -10.32 12.83 -4.25
C CYS A 110 -9.41 14.06 -4.02
N GLN A 111 -8.16 13.91 -3.60
CA GLN A 111 -7.18 14.99 -3.80
C GLN A 111 -6.68 14.99 -5.26
N GLY A 112 -7.63 14.92 -6.21
CA GLY A 112 -7.41 15.45 -7.55
C GLY A 112 -7.17 16.96 -7.46
N PRO A 113 -6.58 17.57 -8.51
CA PRO A 113 -6.15 18.97 -8.50
C PRO A 113 -7.21 19.88 -7.86
N ALA A 114 -6.76 20.74 -6.96
CA ALA A 114 -7.53 21.59 -6.05
C ALA A 114 -8.50 22.56 -6.77
N GLY A 115 -9.56 22.02 -7.40
CA GLY A 115 -10.48 22.76 -8.26
C GLY A 115 -11.94 22.58 -7.86
N GLY A 116 -12.25 22.66 -6.57
CA GLY A 116 -13.63 22.94 -6.14
C GLY A 116 -13.85 24.45 -6.14
N ILE A 117 -15.06 24.91 -6.44
CA ILE A 117 -15.39 26.34 -6.36
C ILE A 117 -15.27 26.79 -4.91
N VAL A 118 -14.44 27.80 -4.69
CA VAL A 118 -14.28 28.48 -3.40
C VAL A 118 -15.29 29.62 -3.38
N ALA A 119 -16.20 29.57 -2.43
CA ALA A 119 -17.18 30.62 -2.19
C ALA A 119 -17.58 30.62 -0.71
N SER A 120 -18.27 31.69 -0.27
CA SER A 120 -18.67 31.85 1.12
C SER A 120 -19.74 30.83 1.51
N CYS A 121 -19.47 30.06 2.56
CA CYS A 121 -20.41 29.06 3.08
C CYS A 121 -21.62 29.73 3.78
N GLY A 122 -22.85 29.33 3.42
CA GLY A 122 -24.07 29.84 4.06
C GLY A 122 -24.28 29.43 5.54
N ILE A 123 -23.36 28.67 6.14
CA ILE A 123 -23.43 28.22 7.55
C ILE A 123 -22.36 28.91 8.40
N CYS A 124 -21.09 28.85 7.98
CA CYS A 124 -19.97 29.42 8.74
C CYS A 124 -19.48 30.78 8.20
N HIS A 125 -19.98 31.22 7.04
CA HIS A 125 -19.60 32.46 6.35
C HIS A 125 -18.12 32.57 5.96
N GLU A 126 -17.40 31.45 5.89
CA GLU A 126 -16.01 31.42 5.44
C GLU A 126 -15.91 30.99 3.97
N ASP A 127 -14.93 31.56 3.25
CA ASP A 127 -14.61 31.18 1.88
C ASP A 127 -13.83 29.87 1.86
N ARG A 128 -14.50 28.79 1.44
CA ARG A 128 -13.93 27.44 1.40
C ARG A 128 -14.47 26.68 0.19
N PRO A 129 -13.82 25.57 -0.23
CA PRO A 129 -14.37 24.69 -1.26
C PRO A 129 -15.77 24.20 -0.88
N LEU A 130 -16.74 24.47 -1.75
CA LEU A 130 -18.12 24.08 -1.54
C LEU A 130 -18.40 22.65 -2.06
N VAL A 131 -19.32 21.99 -1.40
CA VAL A 131 -19.92 20.72 -1.80
C VAL A 131 -21.43 20.88 -1.94
N ALA A 132 -22.04 20.12 -2.85
CA ALA A 132 -23.48 20.06 -3.04
C ALA A 132 -24.06 18.82 -2.36
N LEU A 133 -25.19 19.00 -1.69
CA LEU A 133 -25.94 17.92 -1.05
C LEU A 133 -26.95 17.33 -2.03
N ALA A 134 -26.90 16.03 -2.27
CA ALA A 134 -27.90 15.33 -3.07
C ALA A 134 -29.01 14.75 -2.17
N PRO A 135 -30.28 14.80 -2.59
CA PRO A 135 -30.76 15.26 -3.90
C PRO A 135 -31.17 16.76 -3.96
N CYS A 136 -31.07 17.51 -2.87
CA CYS A 136 -31.67 18.85 -2.78
C CYS A 136 -30.88 19.98 -3.45
N GLY A 137 -29.61 19.75 -3.79
CA GLY A 137 -28.74 20.71 -4.49
C GLY A 137 -28.16 21.84 -3.64
N HIS A 138 -28.54 21.95 -2.36
CA HIS A 138 -27.99 23.00 -1.48
C HIS A 138 -26.50 22.80 -1.23
N VAL A 139 -25.78 23.91 -1.09
CA VAL A 139 -24.32 23.90 -1.03
C VAL A 139 -23.77 24.51 0.25
N LEU A 140 -22.69 23.93 0.75
CA LEU A 140 -22.00 24.35 1.97
C LEU A 140 -20.54 23.88 1.93
N CYS A 141 -19.68 24.38 2.84
CA CYS A 141 -18.27 23.99 2.82
C CYS A 141 -18.05 22.56 3.36
N SER A 142 -16.99 21.90 2.89
CA SER A 142 -16.63 20.55 3.35
C SER A 142 -16.56 20.40 4.88
N GLY A 143 -16.08 21.43 5.59
CA GLY A 143 -16.02 21.43 7.06
C GLY A 143 -17.41 21.38 7.72
N CYS A 144 -18.36 22.21 7.27
CA CYS A 144 -19.73 22.14 7.77
C CYS A 144 -20.43 20.83 7.38
N GLN A 145 -20.09 20.25 6.23
CA GLN A 145 -20.65 18.97 5.79
C GLN A 145 -20.24 17.84 6.74
N GLN A 146 -18.98 17.80 7.18
CA GLN A 146 -18.50 16.78 8.13
C GLN A 146 -19.27 16.84 9.47
N LEU A 147 -19.62 18.04 9.95
CA LEU A 147 -20.42 18.23 11.17
C LEU A 147 -21.89 17.78 11.03
N LEU A 148 -22.34 17.64 9.78
CA LEU A 148 -23.70 17.24 9.41
C LEU A 148 -23.78 15.77 8.97
N ARG A 149 -22.73 14.96 9.22
CA ARG A 149 -22.78 13.52 8.94
C ARG A 149 -24.05 12.92 9.58
N ASP A 150 -24.86 12.25 8.76
CA ASP A 150 -26.14 11.62 9.12
C ASP A 150 -27.29 12.58 9.50
N LYS A 151 -27.15 13.89 9.26
CA LYS A 151 -28.21 14.88 9.48
C LYS A 151 -28.87 15.32 8.17
N PRO A 152 -30.16 15.75 8.20
CA PRO A 152 -30.80 16.32 7.03
C PRO A 152 -30.17 17.66 6.63
N CYS A 153 -30.40 18.06 5.38
CA CYS A 153 -29.94 19.35 4.86
C CYS A 153 -30.37 20.51 5.78
N PRO A 154 -29.47 21.41 6.19
CA PRO A 154 -29.80 22.49 7.12
C PRO A 154 -30.70 23.57 6.48
N PHE A 155 -30.75 23.63 5.14
CA PHE A 155 -31.53 24.62 4.39
C PHE A 155 -32.97 24.15 4.13
N CYS A 156 -33.17 22.91 3.68
CA CYS A 156 -34.48 22.39 3.30
C CYS A 156 -34.98 21.20 4.14
N ARG A 157 -34.18 20.70 5.08
CA ARG A 157 -34.46 19.53 5.94
C ARG A 157 -34.66 18.19 5.20
N GLN A 158 -34.34 18.13 3.91
CA GLN A 158 -34.39 16.89 3.15
C GLN A 158 -33.22 15.95 3.56
N PRO A 159 -33.45 14.62 3.65
CA PRO A 159 -32.38 13.66 3.91
C PRO A 159 -31.26 13.73 2.85
N VAL A 160 -30.02 13.77 3.32
CA VAL A 160 -28.84 13.78 2.44
C VAL A 160 -28.47 12.35 2.07
N GLN A 161 -28.45 12.04 0.78
CA GLN A 161 -28.13 10.71 0.26
C GLN A 161 -26.69 10.62 -0.25
N ALA A 162 -26.18 11.71 -0.82
CA ALA A 162 -24.82 11.81 -1.30
C ALA A 162 -24.30 13.24 -1.19
N VAL A 163 -22.99 13.39 -1.26
CA VAL A 163 -22.29 14.68 -1.29
C VAL A 163 -21.37 14.67 -2.48
N THR A 164 -21.57 15.63 -3.39
CA THR A 164 -20.73 15.82 -4.58
C THR A 164 -20.00 17.14 -4.48
N ARG A 165 -18.82 17.22 -5.10
CA ARG A 165 -18.14 18.52 -5.23
C ARG A 165 -18.94 19.41 -6.17
N GLY A 166 -19.10 20.68 -5.80
CA GLY A 166 -19.79 21.65 -6.65
C GLY A 166 -18.96 21.90 -7.91
N ILE A 167 -19.36 21.29 -9.03
CA ILE A 167 -18.95 21.73 -10.36
C ILE A 167 -20.07 22.64 -10.84
N PHE A 168 -19.94 23.94 -10.58
CA PHE A 168 -20.84 24.93 -11.17
C PHE A 168 -20.21 25.34 -12.50
N VAL A 169 -21.01 25.24 -13.56
CA VAL A 169 -20.65 25.77 -14.87
C VAL A 169 -21.27 27.17 -14.91
N ASP A 170 -20.43 28.20 -14.96
CA ASP A 170 -20.86 29.59 -15.18
C ASP A 170 -21.52 29.75 -16.56
#